data_AF-A0A9D6IG41-F1
#
_entry.id   AF-A0A9D6IG41-F1
#
_cell.length_a   1.000
_cell.length_b   1.000
_cell.length_c   1.000
_cell.angle_alpha   90.00
_cell.angle_beta   90.00
_cell.angle_gamma   90.00
#
_symmetry.space_group_name_H-M   'P 1'
#
loop_
_entity.id
_entity.type
_entity.pdbx_description
1 polymer ?
#
loop_
_entity_poly.entity_id
_entity_poly.type
_entity_poly.pdbx_seq_one_letter_code
_entity_poly.pdbx_strand_id
1 'polypeptide(L)'
;MSQPEATGPMAVKIAAKHYQALCGLALAAILLLQFQQSAQAVFAPGLILFIHALTLFIGVAGILYRIRMTPAVVLLTVAAPKVIERYYQSQVAFVDVRGVRVFDVADMLMCVAGLIFFIGYYRLQGLWFGVLPPDPRRHGKPARPPMVRSEDSMRPAELLSLILVVPIFVILAELSFVVLNQPWNLLELDYRWNQFLLVSWAILLTMFLGAHAFRYWRRLNMNRMTALVMVQDILWHETRGEQRKIQRWLAWRRLRNKAR
;
A
#
# COMPACT_ATOMS: atom_id res chain seq x y z
N MET A 1 -5.58 -40.97 33.32
CA MET A 1 -5.72 -39.53 33.65
C MET A 1 -5.59 -38.74 32.36
N SER A 2 -6.71 -38.39 31.75
CA SER A 2 -6.81 -37.53 30.57
C SER A 2 -6.63 -36.08 30.99
N GLN A 3 -5.67 -35.38 30.39
CA GLN A 3 -5.59 -33.93 30.58
C GLN A 3 -6.83 -33.28 29.95
N PRO A 4 -7.53 -32.39 30.67
CA PRO A 4 -8.63 -31.63 30.08
C PRO A 4 -8.05 -30.80 28.93
N GLU A 5 -8.51 -31.06 27.71
CA GLU A 5 -8.26 -30.19 26.56
C GLU A 5 -8.75 -28.80 26.93
N ALA A 6 -7.82 -27.90 27.23
CA ALA A 6 -8.14 -26.50 27.45
C ALA A 6 -8.78 -25.99 26.16
N THR A 7 -10.10 -25.82 26.17
CA THR A 7 -10.86 -25.17 25.11
C THR A 7 -10.43 -23.71 25.07
N GLY A 8 -9.30 -23.46 24.40
CA GLY A 8 -8.83 -22.12 24.12
C GLY A 8 -9.93 -21.34 23.41
N PRO A 9 -10.00 -20.02 23.62
CA PRO A 9 -11.01 -19.18 22.97
C PRO A 9 -11.03 -19.48 21.48
N MET A 10 -12.20 -19.83 20.93
CA MET A 10 -12.35 -20.17 19.52
C MET A 10 -11.81 -19.00 18.68
N ALA A 11 -10.61 -19.16 18.16
CA ALA A 11 -9.97 -18.14 17.35
C ALA A 11 -10.85 -17.93 16.10
N VAL A 12 -11.46 -16.74 16.01
CA VAL A 12 -12.31 -16.38 14.87
C VAL A 12 -11.48 -16.51 13.60
N LYS A 13 -11.86 -17.44 12.73
CA LYS A 13 -11.15 -17.72 11.49
C LYS A 13 -11.44 -16.64 10.45
N ILE A 14 -10.41 -15.92 10.03
CA ILE A 14 -10.51 -14.89 9.00
C ILE A 14 -10.35 -15.55 7.62
N ALA A 15 -11.49 -15.77 6.95
CA ALA A 15 -11.55 -16.26 5.57
C ALA A 15 -11.48 -15.13 4.53
N ALA A 16 -11.20 -15.47 3.26
CA ALA A 16 -11.09 -14.51 2.15
C ALA A 16 -12.34 -13.61 1.98
N LYS A 17 -13.53 -14.12 2.33
CA LYS A 17 -14.79 -13.37 2.32
C LYS A 17 -14.77 -12.09 3.16
N HIS A 18 -13.98 -12.05 4.25
CA HIS A 18 -13.89 -10.86 5.09
C HIS A 18 -13.12 -9.74 4.40
N TYR A 19 -12.08 -10.06 3.62
CA TYR A 19 -11.37 -9.06 2.81
C TYR A 19 -12.21 -8.59 1.63
N GLN A 20 -13.00 -9.48 1.01
CA GLN A 20 -13.97 -9.08 -0.01
C GLN A 20 -14.99 -8.10 0.56
N ALA A 21 -15.54 -8.38 1.75
CA ALA A 21 -16.45 -7.48 2.44
C ALA A 21 -15.78 -6.14 2.79
N LEU A 22 -14.53 -6.17 3.30
CA LEU A 22 -13.77 -4.96 3.60
C LEU A 22 -13.52 -4.10 2.35
N CYS A 23 -13.12 -4.70 1.23
CA CYS A 23 -12.95 -4.01 -0.04
C CYS A 23 -14.28 -3.46 -0.57
N GLY A 24 -15.37 -4.22 -0.45
CA GLY A 24 -16.71 -3.78 -0.83
C GLY A 24 -17.19 -2.59 -0.02
N LEU A 25 -16.99 -2.61 1.31
CA LEU A 25 -17.32 -1.50 2.21
C LEU A 25 -16.48 -0.26 1.89
N ALA A 26 -15.18 -0.42 1.65
CA ALA A 26 -14.32 0.68 1.26
C ALA A 26 -14.74 1.30 -0.09
N LEU A 27 -15.06 0.47 -1.09
CA LEU A 27 -15.58 0.93 -2.38
C LEU A 27 -16.92 1.66 -2.25
N ALA A 28 -17.82 1.16 -1.41
CA ALA A 28 -19.09 1.82 -1.12
C ALA A 28 -18.87 3.19 -0.44
N ALA A 29 -17.94 3.27 0.52
CA ALA A 29 -17.58 4.52 1.17
C ALA A 29 -16.99 5.55 0.19
N ILE A 30 -16.09 5.12 -0.70
CA ILE A 30 -15.55 5.97 -1.78
C ILE A 30 -16.69 6.56 -2.62
N LEU A 31 -17.64 5.73 -3.05
CA LEU A 31 -18.76 6.19 -3.88
C LEU A 31 -19.70 7.14 -3.13
N LEU A 32 -20.05 6.85 -1.88
CA LEU A 32 -20.91 7.72 -1.08
C LEU A 32 -20.28 9.10 -0.88
N LEU A 33 -18.98 9.14 -0.57
CA LEU A 33 -18.24 10.38 -0.42
C LEU A 33 -18.16 11.14 -1.75
N GLN A 34 -17.96 10.43 -2.86
CA GLN A 34 -17.96 11.01 -4.20
C GLN A 34 -19.32 11.60 -4.57
N PHE A 35 -20.42 10.90 -4.28
CA PHE A 35 -21.78 11.42 -4.49
C PHE A 35 -22.03 12.68 -3.66
N GLN A 36 -21.64 12.68 -2.38
CA GLN A 36 -21.77 13.85 -1.52
C GLN A 36 -21.00 15.07 -2.05
N GLN A 37 -19.77 14.86 -2.54
CA GLN A 37 -18.96 15.93 -3.13
C GLN A 37 -19.52 16.40 -4.49
N SER A 38 -20.02 15.48 -5.32
CA SER A 38 -20.60 15.79 -6.63
C SER A 38 -21.90 16.59 -6.53
N ALA A 39 -22.66 16.47 -5.44
CA ALA A 39 -23.86 17.27 -5.21
C ALA A 39 -23.58 18.78 -5.11
N GLN A 40 -22.34 19.15 -4.81
CA GLN A 40 -21.89 20.56 -4.75
C GLN A 40 -21.26 21.02 -6.07
N ALA A 41 -20.97 20.12 -6.99
CA ALA A 41 -20.31 20.44 -8.25
C ALA A 41 -21.30 21.09 -9.22
N VAL A 42 -20.99 22.33 -9.64
CA VAL A 42 -21.83 23.10 -10.57
C VAL A 42 -21.64 22.67 -12.03
N PHE A 43 -20.49 22.05 -12.37
CA PHE A 43 -20.10 21.78 -13.75
C PHE A 43 -20.19 20.28 -14.11
N ALA A 44 -20.84 19.99 -15.25
CA ALA A 44 -20.91 18.67 -15.89
C ALA A 44 -21.37 17.49 -15.00
N PRO A 45 -22.54 17.59 -14.32
CA PRO A 45 -23.01 16.53 -13.41
C PRO A 45 -23.15 15.17 -14.08
N GLY A 46 -23.58 15.12 -15.35
CA GLY A 46 -23.72 13.88 -16.10
C GLY A 46 -22.40 13.12 -16.30
N LEU A 47 -21.31 13.83 -16.60
CA LEU A 47 -19.99 13.22 -16.79
C LEU A 47 -19.43 12.70 -15.46
N ILE A 48 -19.59 13.46 -14.38
CA ILE A 48 -19.14 13.08 -13.03
C ILE A 48 -19.87 11.82 -12.56
N LEU A 49 -21.20 11.77 -12.72
CA LEU A 49 -22.01 10.59 -12.41
C LEU A 49 -21.58 9.36 -13.23
N PHE A 50 -21.28 9.54 -14.51
CA PHE A 50 -20.75 8.46 -15.35
C PHE A 50 -19.41 7.91 -14.82
N ILE A 51 -18.48 8.79 -14.41
CA ILE A 51 -17.19 8.37 -13.84
C ILE A 51 -17.37 7.63 -12.51
N HIS A 52 -18.33 8.03 -11.67
CA HIS A 52 -18.65 7.31 -10.43
C HIS A 52 -19.22 5.92 -10.71
N ALA A 53 -20.16 5.82 -11.66
CA ALA A 53 -20.70 4.53 -12.11
C ALA A 53 -19.60 3.62 -12.67
N LEU A 54 -18.68 4.17 -13.47
CA LEU A 54 -17.52 3.44 -13.99
C LEU A 54 -16.59 2.96 -12.87
N THR A 55 -16.32 3.81 -11.87
CA THR A 55 -15.50 3.46 -10.70
C THR A 55 -16.12 2.29 -9.93
N LEU A 56 -17.43 2.33 -9.67
CA LEU A 56 -18.17 1.23 -9.04
C LEU A 56 -18.03 -0.06 -9.85
N PHE A 57 -18.29 0.01 -11.16
CA PHE A 57 -18.23 -1.14 -12.04
C PHE A 57 -16.84 -1.78 -12.06
N ILE A 58 -15.78 -0.98 -12.25
CA ILE A 58 -14.39 -1.45 -12.25
C ILE A 58 -14.02 -2.04 -10.89
N GLY A 59 -14.43 -1.41 -9.79
CA GLY A 59 -14.17 -1.90 -8.44
C GLY A 59 -14.83 -3.26 -8.18
N VAL A 60 -16.13 -3.39 -8.47
CA VAL A 60 -16.89 -4.64 -8.29
C VAL A 60 -16.36 -5.73 -9.21
N ALA A 61 -16.21 -5.45 -10.51
CA ALA A 61 -15.66 -6.40 -11.47
C ALA A 61 -14.25 -6.84 -11.06
N GLY A 62 -13.42 -5.91 -10.58
CA GLY A 62 -12.09 -6.22 -10.09
C GLY A 62 -12.07 -7.13 -8.87
N ILE A 63 -12.99 -6.95 -7.93
CA ILE A 63 -13.13 -7.84 -6.76
C ILE A 63 -13.61 -9.23 -7.19
N LEU A 64 -14.59 -9.33 -8.09
CA LEU A 64 -15.17 -10.59 -8.53
C LEU A 64 -14.25 -11.39 -9.46
N TYR A 65 -13.71 -10.74 -10.50
CA TYR A 65 -12.85 -11.33 -11.52
C TYR A 65 -11.36 -11.31 -11.19
N ARG A 66 -10.98 -10.73 -10.04
CA ARG A 66 -9.60 -10.80 -9.49
C ARG A 66 -8.54 -10.14 -10.39
N ILE A 67 -8.91 -9.05 -11.05
CA ILE A 67 -8.05 -8.35 -12.00
C ILE A 67 -6.95 -7.57 -11.28
N ARG A 68 -5.68 -7.96 -11.49
CA ARG A 68 -4.50 -7.38 -10.82
C ARG A 68 -4.39 -5.85 -10.85
N MET A 69 -4.85 -5.21 -11.93
CA MET A 69 -4.71 -3.76 -12.12
C MET A 69 -5.84 -2.94 -11.48
N THR A 70 -6.86 -3.58 -10.91
CA THR A 70 -8.04 -2.87 -10.37
C THR A 70 -7.71 -1.74 -9.41
N PRO A 71 -6.82 -1.87 -8.40
CA PRO A 71 -6.55 -0.78 -7.46
C PRO A 71 -6.02 0.48 -8.13
N ALA A 72 -5.12 0.32 -9.12
CA ALA A 72 -4.56 1.45 -9.85
C ALA A 72 -5.63 2.13 -10.72
N VAL A 73 -6.47 1.35 -11.39
CA VAL A 73 -7.54 1.90 -12.23
C VAL A 73 -8.60 2.61 -11.38
N VAL A 74 -9.03 2.01 -10.25
CA VAL A 74 -9.97 2.63 -9.32
C VAL A 74 -9.41 3.93 -8.76
N LEU A 75 -8.13 3.98 -8.38
CA LEU A 75 -7.52 5.21 -7.87
C LEU A 75 -7.49 6.31 -8.94
N LEU A 76 -7.19 5.95 -10.20
CA LEU A 76 -7.21 6.88 -11.32
C LEU A 76 -8.61 7.41 -11.62
N THR A 77 -9.63 6.55 -11.60
CA THR A 77 -11.02 6.98 -11.80
C THR A 77 -11.56 7.78 -10.62
N VAL A 78 -11.08 7.53 -9.40
CA VAL A 78 -11.42 8.34 -8.21
C VAL A 78 -10.80 9.74 -8.27
N ALA A 79 -9.58 9.85 -8.79
CA ALA A 79 -8.88 11.14 -8.93
C ALA A 79 -9.45 11.99 -10.09
N ALA A 80 -9.95 11.36 -11.16
CA ALA A 80 -10.37 12.06 -12.38
C ALA A 80 -11.40 13.19 -12.16
N PRO A 81 -12.51 13.01 -11.40
CA PRO A 81 -13.47 14.08 -11.15
C PRO A 81 -12.84 15.30 -10.46
N LYS A 82 -11.94 15.08 -9.50
CA LYS A 82 -11.24 16.15 -8.77
C LYS A 82 -10.33 16.95 -9.69
N VAL A 83 -9.62 16.27 -10.60
CA VAL A 83 -8.76 16.92 -11.60
C VAL A 83 -9.59 17.73 -12.59
N ILE A 84 -10.70 17.17 -13.07
CA ILE A 84 -11.62 17.84 -14.00
C ILE A 84 -12.22 19.09 -13.35
N GLU A 85 -12.73 18.96 -12.12
CA GLU A 85 -13.30 20.09 -11.37
C GLU A 85 -12.26 21.20 -11.17
N ARG A 86 -11.04 20.84 -10.75
CA ARG A 86 -9.96 21.80 -10.56
C ARG A 86 -9.56 22.50 -11.86
N TYR A 87 -9.54 21.76 -12.97
CA TYR A 87 -9.27 22.31 -14.30
C TYR A 87 -10.33 23.36 -14.69
N TYR A 88 -11.62 23.06 -14.57
CA TYR A 88 -12.68 24.02 -14.88
C TYR A 88 -12.67 25.24 -13.95
N GLN A 89 -12.46 25.04 -12.65
CA GLN A 89 -12.30 26.15 -11.70
C GLN A 89 -11.14 27.07 -12.10
N SER A 90 -10.01 26.51 -12.57
CA SER A 90 -8.85 27.30 -12.98
C SER A 90 -9.04 28.09 -14.27
N GLN A 91 -9.97 27.68 -15.15
CA GLN A 91 -10.28 28.41 -16.38
C GLN A 91 -11.23 29.58 -16.13
N VAL A 92 -12.18 29.43 -15.21
CA VAL A 92 -13.27 30.41 -15.02
C VAL A 92 -12.93 31.46 -13.96
N ALA A 93 -12.14 31.10 -12.94
CA ALA A 93 -11.76 32.00 -11.86
C ALA A 93 -10.25 32.23 -11.86
N PHE A 94 -9.82 33.50 -11.75
CA PHE A 94 -8.45 33.82 -11.33
C PHE A 94 -8.19 33.05 -10.04
N VAL A 95 -7.21 32.12 -10.08
CA VAL A 95 -6.97 31.14 -9.03
C VAL A 95 -6.72 31.85 -7.70
N ASP A 96 -7.75 31.98 -6.87
CA ASP A 96 -7.57 32.41 -5.50
C ASP A 96 -6.97 31.24 -4.72
N VAL A 97 -5.65 31.20 -4.67
CA VAL A 97 -4.86 30.17 -3.98
C VAL A 97 -5.19 30.14 -2.47
N ARG A 98 -5.84 31.18 -1.93
CA ARG A 98 -6.13 31.33 -0.50
C ARG A 98 -7.31 30.49 0.00
N GLY A 99 -8.07 29.84 -0.88
CA GLY A 99 -9.27 29.08 -0.52
C GLY A 99 -9.09 27.59 -0.23
N VAL A 100 -7.86 27.06 -0.21
CA VAL A 100 -7.65 25.61 0.03
C VAL A 100 -8.02 25.28 1.48
N ARG A 101 -9.16 24.61 1.67
CA ARG A 101 -9.56 24.09 2.97
C ARG A 101 -8.62 22.97 3.35
N VAL A 102 -7.79 23.24 4.36
CA VAL A 102 -6.89 22.26 4.94
C VAL A 102 -7.70 21.37 5.92
N PHE A 103 -7.47 20.05 5.91
CA PHE A 103 -8.18 19.08 6.75
C PHE A 103 -9.69 18.96 6.43
N ASP A 104 -10.06 18.88 5.15
CA ASP A 104 -11.43 18.48 4.82
C ASP A 104 -11.65 17.01 5.22
N VAL A 105 -12.59 16.80 6.15
CA VAL A 105 -12.96 15.47 6.64
C VAL A 105 -13.38 14.55 5.50
N ALA A 106 -14.05 15.07 4.47
CA ALA A 106 -14.47 14.25 3.33
C ALA A 106 -13.28 13.71 2.53
N ASP A 107 -12.26 14.54 2.31
CA ASP A 107 -11.05 14.12 1.57
C ASP A 107 -10.17 13.20 2.44
N MET A 108 -10.09 13.42 3.75
CA MET A 108 -9.44 12.50 4.68
C MET A 108 -10.12 11.13 4.68
N LEU A 109 -11.45 11.08 4.78
CA LEU A 109 -12.22 9.83 4.72
C LEU A 109 -12.09 9.14 3.37
N MET A 110 -12.03 9.90 2.27
CA MET A 110 -11.77 9.36 0.93
C MET A 110 -10.39 8.69 0.87
N CYS A 111 -9.38 9.32 1.46
CA CYS A 111 -8.02 8.78 1.54
C CYS A 111 -7.98 7.49 2.38
N VAL A 112 -8.64 7.49 3.55
CA VAL A 112 -8.80 6.29 4.40
C VAL A 112 -9.44 5.15 3.60
N ALA A 113 -10.57 5.41 2.94
CA ALA A 113 -11.29 4.40 2.17
C ALA A 113 -10.45 3.88 0.99
N GLY A 114 -9.75 4.76 0.27
CA GLY A 114 -8.82 4.40 -0.80
C GLY A 114 -7.68 3.49 -0.32
N LEU A 115 -7.06 3.80 0.81
CA LEU A 115 -5.99 2.99 1.40
C LEU A 115 -6.51 1.62 1.88
N ILE A 116 -7.66 1.58 2.56
CA ILE A 116 -8.28 0.33 3.01
C ILE A 116 -8.60 -0.56 1.80
N PHE A 117 -9.19 0.02 0.74
CA PHE A 117 -9.46 -0.70 -0.50
C PHE A 117 -8.17 -1.26 -1.10
N PHE A 118 -7.12 -0.46 -1.23
CA PHE A 118 -5.84 -0.87 -1.80
C PHE A 118 -5.21 -2.02 -0.99
N ILE A 119 -5.05 -1.84 0.32
CA ILE A 119 -4.43 -2.85 1.19
C ILE A 119 -5.28 -4.13 1.20
N GLY A 120 -6.60 -4.01 1.36
CA GLY A 120 -7.52 -5.14 1.34
C GLY A 120 -7.44 -5.91 0.02
N TYR A 121 -7.38 -5.20 -1.11
CA TYR A 121 -7.31 -5.81 -2.44
C TYR A 121 -6.00 -6.57 -2.65
N TYR A 122 -4.85 -5.98 -2.29
CA TYR A 122 -3.56 -6.68 -2.42
C TYR A 122 -3.46 -7.88 -1.47
N ARG A 123 -4.06 -7.81 -0.28
CA ARG A 123 -4.15 -8.95 0.64
C ARG A 123 -5.01 -10.06 0.06
N LEU A 124 -6.18 -9.72 -0.47
CA LEU A 124 -7.07 -10.65 -1.14
C LEU A 124 -6.40 -11.31 -2.36
N GLN A 125 -5.69 -10.51 -3.17
CA GLN A 125 -4.89 -11.00 -4.28
C GLN A 125 -3.79 -11.95 -3.80
N GLY A 126 -3.14 -11.62 -2.69
CA GLY A 126 -2.07 -12.44 -2.13
C GLY A 126 -2.53 -13.83 -1.70
N LEU A 127 -3.80 -13.95 -1.27
CA LEU A 127 -4.43 -15.21 -0.93
C LEU A 127 -4.79 -16.04 -2.14
N TRP A 128 -5.27 -15.43 -3.21
CA TRP A 128 -5.68 -16.17 -4.39
C TRP A 128 -4.52 -16.65 -5.25
N PHE A 129 -3.49 -15.83 -5.42
CA PHE A 129 -2.40 -16.13 -6.34
C PHE A 129 -1.19 -16.79 -5.67
N GLY A 130 -1.19 -16.93 -4.33
CA GLY A 130 -0.10 -17.58 -3.60
C GLY A 130 1.24 -16.91 -3.87
N VAL A 131 1.48 -15.74 -3.24
CA VAL A 131 2.66 -14.88 -3.50
C VAL A 131 4.00 -15.54 -3.16
N LEU A 132 3.99 -16.67 -2.45
CA LEU A 132 5.22 -17.34 -2.06
C LEU A 132 5.79 -18.14 -3.23
N PRO A 133 7.03 -17.86 -3.67
CA PRO A 133 7.68 -18.67 -4.68
C PRO A 133 7.84 -20.12 -4.18
N PRO A 134 7.85 -21.11 -5.09
CA PRO A 134 8.05 -22.50 -4.72
C PRO A 134 9.33 -22.68 -3.91
N ASP A 135 9.23 -23.36 -2.75
CA ASP A 135 10.37 -23.58 -1.86
C ASP A 135 11.54 -24.25 -2.62
N PRO A 136 12.70 -23.58 -2.74
CA PRO A 136 13.84 -24.09 -3.49
C PRO A 136 14.47 -25.32 -2.84
N ARG A 137 14.25 -25.57 -1.54
CA ARG A 137 14.83 -26.72 -0.83
C ARG A 137 14.27 -28.08 -1.28
N ARG A 138 13.30 -28.09 -2.20
CA ARG A 138 12.65 -29.29 -2.74
C ARG A 138 13.11 -29.66 -4.15
N HIS A 139 14.37 -29.39 -4.50
CA HIS A 139 14.95 -29.92 -5.74
C HIS A 139 14.90 -31.46 -5.73
N GLY A 140 14.28 -32.07 -6.75
CA GLY A 140 14.19 -33.53 -6.93
C GLY A 140 12.82 -34.16 -6.61
N LYS A 141 11.86 -33.41 -6.09
CA LYS A 141 10.46 -33.87 -5.95
C LYS A 141 9.58 -33.23 -7.03
N PRO A 142 8.57 -33.93 -7.57
CA PRO A 142 7.65 -33.34 -8.56
C PRO A 142 7.09 -32.02 -8.01
N ALA A 143 7.06 -31.00 -8.87
CA ALA A 143 6.64 -29.66 -8.51
C ALA A 143 5.20 -29.72 -7.98
N ARG A 144 5.04 -29.62 -6.66
CA ARG A 144 3.72 -29.41 -6.08
C ARG A 144 3.25 -28.00 -6.45
N PRO A 145 1.94 -27.82 -6.71
CA PRO A 145 1.39 -26.50 -6.95
C PRO A 145 1.77 -25.55 -5.79
N PRO A 146 1.97 -24.25 -6.07
CA PRO A 146 2.32 -23.27 -5.05
C PRO A 146 1.33 -23.39 -3.88
N MET A 147 1.85 -23.53 -2.66
CA MET A 147 0.99 -23.63 -1.49
C MET A 147 0.28 -22.30 -1.32
N VAL A 148 -1.02 -22.29 -1.61
CA VAL A 148 -1.91 -21.21 -1.25
C VAL A 148 -1.78 -21.02 0.27
N ARG A 149 -1.50 -19.78 0.69
CA ARG A 149 -1.39 -19.44 2.11
C ARG A 149 -2.70 -19.87 2.78
N SER A 150 -2.63 -20.75 3.77
CA SER A 150 -3.83 -21.25 4.44
C SER A 150 -4.54 -20.09 5.14
N GLU A 151 -5.87 -20.10 5.09
CA GLU A 151 -6.70 -19.09 5.75
C GLU A 151 -6.43 -19.05 7.27
N ASP A 152 -6.07 -20.20 7.86
CA ASP A 152 -5.71 -20.32 9.27
C ASP A 152 -4.43 -19.55 9.68
N SER A 153 -3.62 -19.10 8.71
CA SER A 153 -2.38 -18.34 8.99
C SER A 153 -2.58 -16.84 9.18
N MET A 154 -3.80 -16.34 9.05
CA MET A 154 -4.10 -14.92 9.25
C MET A 154 -4.32 -14.61 10.72
N ARG A 155 -3.53 -13.66 11.22
CA ARG A 155 -3.64 -13.21 12.60
C ARG A 155 -4.55 -11.98 12.67
N PRO A 156 -5.48 -11.90 13.64
CA PRO A 156 -6.28 -10.68 13.90
C PRO A 156 -5.43 -9.43 14.11
N ALA A 157 -4.20 -9.61 14.62
CA ALA A 157 -3.22 -8.55 14.77
C ALA A 157 -2.87 -7.84 13.43
N GLU A 158 -2.95 -8.54 12.29
CA GLU A 158 -2.73 -7.91 10.98
C GLU A 158 -3.83 -6.90 10.65
N LEU A 159 -5.10 -7.21 10.98
CA LEU A 159 -6.23 -6.28 10.80
C LEU A 159 -6.11 -5.08 11.74
N LEU A 160 -5.76 -5.33 13.01
CA LEU A 160 -5.54 -4.27 14.00
C LEU A 160 -4.40 -3.33 13.56
N SER A 161 -3.31 -3.90 13.01
CA SER A 161 -2.22 -3.09 12.48
C SER A 161 -2.66 -2.20 11.33
N LEU A 162 -3.58 -2.68 10.47
CA LEU A 162 -4.13 -1.89 9.37
C LEU A 162 -4.95 -0.70 9.90
N ILE A 163 -5.80 -0.94 10.91
CA ILE A 163 -6.62 0.10 11.54
C ILE A 163 -5.76 1.21 12.15
N LEU A 164 -4.58 0.89 12.70
CA LEU A 164 -3.66 1.87 13.25
C LEU A 164 -2.81 2.57 12.20
N VAL A 165 -2.32 1.84 11.19
CA VAL A 165 -1.38 2.36 10.19
C VAL A 165 -2.08 3.29 9.20
N VAL A 166 -3.29 2.97 8.74
CA VAL A 166 -4.02 3.78 7.76
C VAL A 166 -4.19 5.24 8.19
N PRO A 167 -4.74 5.58 9.38
CA PRO A 167 -4.92 6.97 9.78
C PRO A 167 -3.59 7.72 9.93
N ILE A 168 -2.52 7.06 10.37
CA ILE A 168 -1.17 7.67 10.42
C ILE A 168 -0.73 8.09 9.02
N PHE A 169 -0.88 7.22 8.02
CA PHE A 169 -0.52 7.56 6.64
C PHE A 169 -1.40 8.66 6.04
N VAL A 170 -2.69 8.70 6.38
CA VAL A 170 -3.60 9.77 5.95
C VAL A 170 -3.18 11.11 6.54
N ILE A 171 -2.88 11.16 7.84
CA ILE A 171 -2.39 12.38 8.49
C ILE A 171 -1.05 12.83 7.86
N LEU A 172 -0.13 11.89 7.60
CA LEU A 172 1.13 12.22 6.93
C LEU A 172 0.93 12.73 5.50
N ALA A 173 0.00 12.16 4.74
CA ALA A 173 -0.34 12.61 3.40
C ALA A 173 -0.94 14.03 3.43
N GLU A 174 -1.86 14.30 4.36
CA GLU A 174 -2.47 15.61 4.54
C GLU A 174 -1.44 16.65 4.98
N LEU A 175 -0.58 16.33 5.96
CA LEU A 175 0.53 17.20 6.37
C LEU A 175 1.47 17.48 5.20
N SER A 176 1.78 16.46 4.39
CA SER A 176 2.60 16.63 3.18
C SER A 176 1.93 17.57 2.18
N PHE A 177 0.62 17.46 1.98
CA PHE A 177 -0.15 18.34 1.12
C PHE A 177 -0.17 19.78 1.62
N VAL A 178 -0.35 19.99 2.93
CA VAL A 178 -0.28 21.31 3.57
C VAL A 178 1.09 21.95 3.36
N VAL A 179 2.13 21.18 3.66
CA VAL A 179 3.54 21.55 3.47
C VAL A 179 3.76 21.93 2.01
N LEU A 180 3.31 21.13 1.04
CA LEU A 180 3.48 21.42 -0.38
C LEU A 180 2.69 22.64 -0.89
N ASN A 181 1.53 22.92 -0.30
CA ASN A 181 0.67 24.04 -0.73
C ASN A 181 0.94 25.36 0.00
N GLN A 182 1.70 25.35 1.10
CA GLN A 182 2.04 26.60 1.75
C GLN A 182 2.93 27.45 0.83
N PRO A 183 2.64 28.75 0.68
CA PRO A 183 3.58 29.67 0.08
C PRO A 183 4.77 29.77 1.03
N TRP A 184 5.84 29.02 0.73
CA TRP A 184 7.08 28.99 1.51
C TRP A 184 7.77 30.37 1.51
N ASN A 185 7.25 31.31 2.30
CA ASN A 185 7.91 32.58 2.61
C ASN A 185 8.92 32.44 3.75
N LEU A 186 9.13 31.23 4.29
CA LEU A 186 10.02 30.97 5.42
C LEU A 186 11.48 31.40 5.18
N LEU A 187 11.88 31.58 3.93
CA LEU A 187 13.22 32.04 3.53
C LEU A 187 13.20 33.33 2.71
N GLU A 188 12.06 34.02 2.59
CA GLU A 188 11.89 35.18 1.67
C GLU A 188 12.40 34.89 0.24
N LEU A 189 12.36 33.62 -0.17
CA LEU A 189 12.83 33.20 -1.48
C LEU A 189 11.90 33.71 -2.56
N ASP A 190 12.48 34.22 -3.66
CA ASP A 190 11.71 34.58 -4.84
C ASP A 190 10.79 33.44 -5.29
N TYR A 191 9.61 33.80 -5.80
CA TYR A 191 8.60 32.88 -6.30
C TYR A 191 9.17 31.81 -7.26
N ARG A 192 10.16 32.18 -8.08
CA ARG A 192 10.86 31.27 -9.01
C ARG A 192 11.59 30.14 -8.30
N TRP A 193 12.24 30.42 -7.17
CA TRP A 193 12.95 29.40 -6.38
C TRP A 193 12.00 28.43 -5.69
N ASN A 194 10.85 28.92 -5.23
CA ASN A 194 9.82 28.05 -4.65
C ASN A 194 9.24 27.10 -5.73
N GLN A 195 8.95 27.60 -6.93
CA GLN A 195 8.56 26.75 -8.06
C GLN A 195 9.64 25.71 -8.40
N PHE A 196 10.91 26.11 -8.44
CA PHE A 196 12.02 25.21 -8.71
C PHE A 196 12.15 24.10 -7.64
N LEU A 197 12.03 24.46 -6.36
CA LEU A 197 12.04 23.50 -5.26
C LEU A 197 10.88 22.51 -5.34
N LEU A 198 9.66 22.99 -5.61
CA LEU A 198 8.48 22.14 -5.74
C LEU A 198 8.63 21.16 -6.92
N VAL A 199 9.08 21.65 -8.08
CA VAL A 199 9.35 20.79 -9.25
C VAL A 199 10.45 19.78 -8.93
N SER A 200 11.54 20.20 -8.29
CA SER A 200 12.65 19.32 -7.89
C SER A 200 12.18 18.24 -6.92
N TRP A 201 11.34 18.61 -5.95
CA TRP A 201 10.78 17.68 -4.98
C TRP A 201 9.80 16.69 -5.62
N ALA A 202 8.94 17.15 -6.53
CA ALA A 202 8.07 16.30 -7.32
C ALA A 202 8.86 15.31 -8.20
N ILE A 203 9.96 15.75 -8.82
CA ILE A 203 10.87 14.89 -9.59
C ILE A 203 11.52 13.85 -8.67
N LEU A 204 12.06 14.26 -7.51
CA LEU A 204 12.69 13.36 -6.56
C LEU A 204 11.71 12.31 -6.04
N LEU A 205 10.49 12.71 -5.67
CA LEU A 205 9.44 11.80 -5.23
C LEU A 205 9.04 10.83 -6.35
N THR A 206 8.86 11.33 -7.57
CA THR A 206 8.52 10.51 -8.74
C THR A 206 9.63 9.51 -9.06
N MET A 207 10.90 9.94 -9.00
CA MET A 207 12.05 9.06 -9.18
C MET A 207 12.15 8.02 -8.06
N PHE A 208 11.88 8.40 -6.81
CA PHE A 208 11.89 7.48 -5.68
C PHE A 208 10.80 6.40 -5.83
N LEU A 209 9.56 6.81 -6.13
CA LEU A 209 8.45 5.90 -6.40
C LEU A 209 8.72 5.03 -7.62
N GLY A 210 9.21 5.63 -8.71
CA GLY A 210 9.58 4.93 -9.94
C GLY A 210 10.68 3.89 -9.71
N ALA A 211 11.72 4.22 -8.95
CA ALA A 211 12.79 3.30 -8.58
C ALA A 211 12.26 2.14 -7.71
N HIS A 212 11.35 2.41 -6.77
CA HIS A 212 10.70 1.38 -5.97
C HIS A 212 9.80 0.47 -6.80
N ALA A 213 8.97 1.05 -7.66
CA ALA A 213 8.11 0.32 -8.59
C ALA A 213 8.94 -0.53 -9.55
N PHE A 214 10.01 0.02 -10.12
CA PHE A 214 10.94 -0.70 -11.00
C PHE A 214 11.65 -1.82 -10.26
N ARG A 215 12.11 -1.58 -9.02
CA ARG A 215 12.72 -2.61 -8.18
C ARG A 215 11.72 -3.73 -7.87
N TYR A 216 10.46 -3.40 -7.63
CA TYR A 216 9.39 -4.38 -7.44
C TYR A 216 9.08 -5.15 -8.73
N TRP A 217 8.93 -4.47 -9.85
CA TRP A 217 8.71 -5.07 -11.16
C TRP A 217 9.87 -5.99 -11.56
N ARG A 218 11.12 -5.57 -11.34
CA ARG A 218 12.30 -6.40 -11.54
C ARG A 218 12.27 -7.66 -10.68
N ARG A 219 11.80 -7.58 -9.42
CA ARG A 219 11.60 -8.77 -8.58
C ARG A 219 10.54 -9.70 -9.15
N LEU A 220 9.46 -9.16 -9.72
CA LEU A 220 8.40 -9.96 -10.35
C LEU A 220 8.89 -10.68 -11.61
N ASN A 221 9.79 -10.08 -12.38
CA ASN A 221 10.37 -10.65 -13.60
C ASN A 221 11.66 -11.45 -13.35
N MET A 222 12.04 -11.68 -12.09
CA MET A 222 13.33 -12.30 -11.79
C MET A 222 13.26 -13.80 -12.03
N ASN A 223 14.12 -14.30 -12.94
CA ASN A 223 14.24 -15.73 -13.19
C ASN A 223 14.60 -16.49 -11.90
N ARG A 224 14.08 -17.72 -11.77
CA ARG A 224 14.24 -18.55 -10.56
C ARG A 224 15.70 -18.68 -10.10
N MET A 225 16.63 -18.83 -11.05
CA MET A 225 18.06 -18.94 -10.76
C MET A 225 18.63 -17.65 -10.16
N THR A 226 18.28 -16.49 -10.73
CA THR A 226 18.66 -15.17 -10.20
C THR A 226 18.04 -14.90 -8.82
N ALA A 227 16.79 -15.32 -8.60
CA ALA A 227 16.13 -15.23 -7.30
C ALA A 227 16.84 -16.06 -6.23
N LEU A 228 17.27 -17.28 -6.58
CA LEU A 228 18.05 -18.13 -5.68
C LEU A 228 19.38 -17.51 -5.29
N VAL A 229 20.13 -17.00 -6.26
CA VAL A 229 21.41 -16.33 -6.00
C VAL A 229 21.21 -15.10 -5.11
N MET A 230 20.19 -14.28 -5.37
CA MET A 230 19.88 -13.10 -4.55
C MET A 230 19.49 -13.48 -3.11
N VAL A 231 18.67 -14.51 -2.92
CA VAL A 231 18.29 -15.00 -1.58
C VAL A 231 19.51 -15.54 -0.85
N GLN A 232 20.40 -16.26 -1.54
CA GLN A 232 21.64 -16.75 -0.96
C GLN A 232 22.56 -15.60 -0.53
N ASP A 233 22.65 -14.54 -1.32
CA ASP A 233 23.45 -13.35 -1.00
C ASP A 233 22.89 -12.58 0.21
N ILE A 234 21.56 -12.42 0.28
CA ILE A 234 20.88 -11.83 1.45
C ILE A 234 21.13 -12.68 2.70
N LEU A 235 20.93 -14.00 2.60
CA LEU A 235 21.17 -14.93 3.71
C LEU A 235 22.63 -14.85 4.16
N TRP A 236 23.57 -14.78 3.23
CA TRP A 236 24.99 -14.64 3.53
C TRP A 236 25.26 -13.32 4.26
N HIS A 237 24.71 -12.20 3.80
CA HIS A 237 24.85 -10.90 4.45
C HIS A 237 24.25 -10.85 5.86
N GLU A 238 23.05 -11.39 6.06
CA GLU A 238 22.40 -11.44 7.38
C GLU A 238 23.16 -12.37 8.35
N THR A 239 23.63 -13.53 7.88
CA THR A 239 24.31 -14.52 8.74
C THR A 239 25.78 -14.18 9.01
N ARG A 240 26.43 -13.34 8.19
CA ARG A 240 27.85 -12.99 8.37
C ARG A 240 28.14 -12.34 9.72
N GLY A 241 27.20 -11.52 10.22
CA GLY A 241 27.32 -10.87 11.53
C GLY A 241 27.27 -11.87 12.68
N GLU A 242 26.32 -12.80 12.64
CA GLU A 242 26.15 -13.87 13.63
C GLU A 242 27.31 -14.88 13.57
N GLN A 243 27.77 -15.27 12.38
CA GLN A 243 28.94 -16.12 12.23
C GLN A 243 30.21 -15.49 12.83
N ARG A 244 30.43 -14.18 12.65
CA ARG A 244 31.55 -13.46 13.29
C ARG A 244 31.43 -13.41 14.82
N LYS A 245 30.22 -13.30 15.38
CA LYS A 245 30.01 -13.39 16.83
C LYS A 245 30.34 -14.78 17.34
N ILE A 246 29.83 -15.83 16.70
CA ILE A 246 30.10 -17.23 17.05
C ILE A 246 31.60 -17.53 16.97
N GLN A 247 32.28 -17.10 15.90
CA GLN A 247 33.72 -17.30 15.76
C GLN A 247 34.54 -16.56 16.82
N ARG A 248 34.17 -15.32 17.18
CA ARG A 248 34.81 -14.61 18.30
C ARG A 248 34.62 -15.34 19.63
N TRP A 249 33.42 -15.86 19.87
CA TRP A 249 33.12 -16.62 21.08
C TRP A 249 33.92 -17.93 21.16
N LEU A 250 34.02 -18.65 20.03
CA LEU A 250 34.86 -19.84 19.91
C LEU A 250 36.35 -19.53 20.10
N ALA A 251 36.85 -18.44 19.52
CA ALA A 251 38.23 -18.01 19.68
C ALA A 251 38.55 -17.65 21.15
N TRP A 252 37.67 -16.89 21.80
CA TRP A 252 37.79 -16.56 23.22
C TRP A 252 37.80 -17.80 24.12
N ARG A 253 36.91 -18.77 23.86
CA ARG A 253 36.88 -20.04 24.59
C ARG A 253 38.19 -20.83 24.43
N ARG A 254 38.77 -20.87 23.23
CA ARG A 254 40.07 -21.52 22.99
C ARG A 254 41.21 -20.85 23.75
N LEU A 255 41.24 -19.52 23.79
CA LEU A 255 42.24 -18.77 24.55
C LEU A 255 42.12 -19.06 26.06
N ARG A 256 40.91 -19.09 26.60
CA ARG A 256 40.66 -19.43 28.01
C ARG A 256 41.10 -20.86 28.36
N ASN A 257 40.87 -21.82 27.47
CA ASN A 257 41.30 -23.20 27.69
C ASN A 257 42.83 -23.38 27.65
N LYS A 258 43.56 -22.54 26.92
CA LYS A 258 45.04 -22.58 26.89
C LYS A 258 45.69 -21.94 28.12
N ALA A 259 44.96 -21.10 28.84
CA ALA A 259 45.45 -20.40 30.03
C ALA A 259 45.25 -21.20 31.34
N ARG A 260 44.64 -22.39 31.26
CA ARG A 260 44.53 -23.37 32.35
C ARG A 260 45.48 -24.51 32.08
#